data_AF-A0AAD8BM24-F1
#
_entry.id   AF-A0AAD8BM24-F1
#
_cell.length_a   1.000
_cell.length_b   1.000
_cell.length_c   1.000
_cell.angle_alpha   90.00
_cell.angle_beta   90.00
_cell.angle_gamma   90.00
#
_symmetry.space_group_name_H-M   'P 1'
#
loop_
_entity.id
_entity.type
_entity.pdbx_description
1 polymer ?
#
loop_
_entity_poly.entity_id
_entity_poly.type
_entity_poly.pdbx_seq_one_letter_code
_entity_poly.pdbx_strand_id
1 'polypeptide(L)'
;MISFKMWMLFLLASHYVTNVTGVSSTLNNTQSVCQTKECQLGQKIACMMDTRVDPCEDMYQFSCGGWIRDNPLPDETEHLTLLDILESQNRKEIIQ
;
A
#
# COMPACT_ATOMS: atom_id res chain seq x y z
N MET A 1 -55.12 -24.09 -8.07
CA MET A 1 -54.29 -25.32 -8.07
C MET A 1 -53.08 -25.06 -8.95
N ILE A 2 -51.97 -24.66 -8.35
CA ILE A 2 -50.74 -24.33 -9.08
C ILE A 2 -50.08 -25.68 -9.44
N SER A 3 -50.12 -26.03 -10.73
CA SER A 3 -49.64 -27.32 -11.24
C SER A 3 -48.12 -27.46 -11.05
N PHE A 4 -47.63 -28.69 -10.91
CA PHE A 4 -46.22 -29.06 -10.77
C PHE A 4 -45.32 -28.43 -11.85
N LYS A 5 -45.89 -28.24 -13.05
CA LYS A 5 -45.25 -27.58 -14.19
C LYS A 5 -44.87 -26.12 -13.91
N MET A 6 -45.67 -25.43 -13.10
CA MET A 6 -45.46 -24.04 -12.72
C MET A 6 -44.33 -23.92 -11.69
N TRP A 7 -44.25 -24.84 -10.73
CA TRP A 7 -43.11 -24.94 -9.79
C TRP A 7 -41.80 -25.29 -10.49
N MET A 8 -41.81 -26.19 -11.48
CA MET A 8 -40.63 -26.47 -12.30
C MET A 8 -40.11 -25.24 -13.03
N LEU A 9 -41.01 -24.41 -13.59
CA LEU A 9 -40.62 -23.18 -14.26
C LEU A 9 -40.03 -22.14 -13.30
N PHE A 10 -40.58 -22.03 -12.08
CA PHE A 10 -40.01 -21.16 -11.05
C PHE A 10 -38.63 -21.61 -10.57
N LEU A 11 -38.40 -22.92 -10.43
CA LEU A 11 -37.09 -23.48 -10.06
C LEU A 11 -36.05 -23.27 -11.18
N LEU A 12 -36.43 -23.49 -12.44
CA LEU A 12 -35.55 -23.25 -13.59
C LEU A 12 -35.22 -21.76 -13.76
N ALA A 13 -36.20 -20.87 -13.57
CA ALA A 13 -35.96 -19.43 -13.57
C ALA A 13 -35.05 -19.00 -12.41
N SER A 14 -35.22 -19.56 -11.21
CA SER A 14 -34.35 -19.28 -10.06
C SER A 14 -32.91 -19.75 -10.28
N HIS A 15 -32.72 -20.93 -10.90
CA HIS A 15 -31.40 -21.44 -11.28
C HIS A 15 -30.77 -20.65 -12.44
N TYR A 16 -31.58 -20.10 -13.33
CA TYR A 16 -31.11 -19.18 -14.37
C TYR A 16 -30.64 -17.85 -13.75
N VAL A 17 -31.36 -17.32 -12.76
CA VAL A 17 -31.02 -16.08 -12.05
C VAL A 17 -29.71 -16.20 -11.26
N THR A 18 -29.39 -17.37 -10.67
CA THR A 18 -28.10 -17.58 -9.99
C THR A 18 -26.88 -17.50 -10.91
N ASN A 19 -27.03 -17.68 -12.23
CA ASN A 19 -25.93 -17.57 -13.19
C ASN A 19 -25.70 -16.13 -13.69
N VAL A 20 -26.64 -15.21 -13.47
CA VAL A 20 -26.63 -13.88 -14.10
C VAL A 20 -26.28 -12.76 -13.12
N THR A 21 -26.34 -12.99 -11.80
CA THR A 21 -25.96 -11.97 -10.79
C THR A 21 -24.59 -12.18 -10.15
N GLY A 22 -23.78 -13.10 -10.69
CA GLY A 22 -22.34 -13.21 -10.37
C GLY A 22 -21.52 -12.09 -10.99
N VAL A 23 -21.85 -10.82 -10.72
CA VAL A 23 -20.94 -9.70 -10.94
C VAL A 23 -19.87 -9.79 -9.86
N SER A 24 -18.88 -10.65 -10.08
CA SER A 24 -17.57 -10.47 -9.46
C SER A 24 -17.00 -9.19 -10.07
N SER A 25 -17.13 -8.09 -9.35
CA SER A 25 -16.32 -6.90 -9.56
C SER A 25 -14.86 -7.28 -9.30
N THR A 26 -14.22 -7.98 -10.24
CA THR A 26 -12.77 -7.93 -10.38
C THR A 26 -12.44 -6.52 -10.90
N LEU A 27 -12.65 -5.51 -10.07
CA LEU A 27 -11.71 -4.40 -10.08
C LEU A 27 -10.39 -5.07 -9.75
N ASN A 28 -9.62 -5.38 -10.79
CA ASN A 28 -8.22 -5.75 -10.68
C ASN A 28 -7.59 -4.71 -9.75
N ASN A 29 -7.40 -5.08 -8.49
CA ASN A 29 -6.94 -4.19 -7.42
C ASN A 29 -5.56 -3.59 -7.78
N THR A 30 -4.84 -4.27 -8.67
CA THR A 30 -3.59 -3.83 -9.30
C THR A 30 -3.72 -2.58 -10.18
N GLN A 31 -4.91 -2.14 -10.58
CA GLN A 31 -5.12 -0.95 -11.42
C GLN A 31 -5.14 0.37 -10.63
N SER A 32 -5.15 0.35 -9.29
CA SER A 32 -5.33 1.56 -8.46
C SER A 32 -4.03 2.18 -7.92
N VAL A 33 -2.86 1.58 -8.20
CA VAL A 33 -1.57 2.10 -7.73
C VAL A 33 -0.96 3.00 -8.79
N CYS A 34 -0.81 4.28 -8.46
CA CYS A 34 -0.18 5.27 -9.33
C CYS A 34 1.27 4.89 -9.67
N GLN A 35 1.63 5.00 -10.96
CA GLN A 35 2.96 4.65 -11.48
C GLN A 35 3.75 5.87 -11.99
N THR A 36 3.27 7.09 -11.73
CA THR A 36 3.99 8.30 -12.15
C THR A 36 5.28 8.46 -11.32
N LYS A 37 6.21 9.29 -11.80
CA LYS A 37 7.48 9.54 -11.08
C LYS A 37 7.25 10.10 -9.69
N GLU A 38 6.21 10.90 -9.52
CA GLU A 38 5.80 11.48 -8.24
C GLU A 38 5.36 10.37 -7.27
N CYS A 39 4.66 9.35 -7.76
CA CYS A 39 4.20 8.23 -6.94
C CYS A 39 5.32 7.26 -6.54
N GLN A 40 6.44 7.23 -7.28
CA GLN A 40 7.65 6.50 -6.86
C GLN A 40 8.22 7.06 -5.55
N LEU A 41 7.93 8.32 -5.20
CA LEU A 41 8.29 8.86 -3.88
C LEU A 41 7.60 8.09 -2.75
N GLY A 42 6.34 7.69 -2.94
CA GLY A 42 5.60 6.88 -1.97
C GLY A 42 6.28 5.53 -1.70
N GLN A 43 6.87 4.92 -2.74
CA GLN A 43 7.65 3.69 -2.58
C GLN A 43 8.92 3.92 -1.77
N LYS A 44 9.62 5.04 -1.99
CA LYS A 44 10.80 5.42 -1.18
C LYS A 44 10.46 5.65 0.28
N ILE A 45 9.33 6.30 0.57
CA ILE A 45 8.84 6.50 1.94
C ILE A 45 8.51 5.15 2.57
N ALA A 46 7.87 4.24 1.84
CA ALA A 46 7.56 2.90 2.35
C ALA A 46 8.82 2.11 2.76
N CYS A 47 9.96 2.30 2.07
CA CYS A 47 11.22 1.67 2.45
C CYS A 47 11.79 2.16 3.79
N MET A 48 11.38 3.35 4.27
CA MET A 48 11.83 3.90 5.55
C MET A 48 11.13 3.26 6.75
N MET A 49 10.06 2.50 6.52
CA MET A 49 9.25 1.86 7.55
C MET A 49 9.86 0.53 8.01
N ASP A 50 9.64 0.18 9.28
CA ASP A 50 9.86 -1.17 9.81
C ASP A 50 8.52 -1.86 10.07
N THR A 51 8.00 -2.55 9.05
CA THR A 51 6.68 -3.21 9.09
C THR A 51 6.61 -4.42 10.01
N ARG A 52 7.70 -4.77 10.70
CA ARG A 52 7.74 -5.82 11.72
C ARG A 52 7.28 -5.32 13.10
N VAL A 53 7.23 -4.00 13.29
CA VAL A 53 6.79 -3.37 14.53
C VAL A 53 5.30 -3.08 14.47
N ASP A 54 4.57 -3.31 15.56
CA ASP A 54 3.17 -2.92 15.63
C ASP A 54 3.07 -1.38 15.76
N PRO A 55 2.40 -0.69 14.83
CA PRO A 55 2.23 0.76 14.91
C PRO A 55 1.45 1.23 16.14
N CYS A 56 0.64 0.38 16.76
CA CYS A 56 -0.08 0.72 18.00
C CYS A 56 0.84 0.75 19.22
N GLU A 57 1.97 0.02 19.17
CA GLU A 57 2.93 -0.09 20.25
C GLU A 57 4.06 0.94 20.11
N ASP A 58 4.63 1.08 18.91
CA ASP A 58 5.67 2.07 18.61
C ASP A 58 5.54 2.57 17.17
N MET A 59 4.72 3.62 17.01
CA MET A 59 4.51 4.25 15.71
C MET A 59 5.80 4.86 15.14
N TYR A 60 6.73 5.31 16.00
CA TYR A 60 7.97 5.92 15.54
C TYR A 60 8.89 4.88 14.92
N GLN A 61 9.10 3.75 15.60
CA GLN A 61 9.88 2.65 15.06
C GLN A 61 9.20 2.01 13.84
N PHE A 62 7.88 1.87 13.84
CA PHE A 62 7.15 1.41 12.65
C PHE A 62 7.36 2.33 11.45
N SER A 63 7.26 3.64 11.64
CA SER A 63 7.32 4.61 10.54
C SER A 63 8.74 4.91 10.06
N CYS A 64 9.73 4.86 10.96
CA CYS A 64 11.10 5.34 10.71
C CYS A 64 12.19 4.28 10.92
N GLY A 65 11.86 3.10 11.45
CA GLY A 65 12.85 2.09 11.85
C GLY A 65 13.71 1.57 10.70
N GLY A 66 13.18 1.55 9.47
CA GLY A 66 13.96 1.26 8.27
C GLY A 66 15.00 2.34 7.99
N TRP A 67 14.62 3.61 8.11
CA TRP A 67 15.54 4.73 7.95
C TRP A 67 16.65 4.74 9.01
N ILE A 68 16.31 4.50 10.28
CA ILE A 68 17.28 4.45 11.39
C ILE A 68 18.32 3.35 11.14
N ARG A 69 17.88 2.17 10.68
CA ARG A 69 18.77 1.06 10.34
C ARG A 69 19.73 1.40 9.20
N ASP A 70 19.23 2.09 8.19
CA ASP A 70 19.99 2.37 6.97
C ASP A 70 20.86 3.65 7.08
N ASN A 71 20.64 4.47 8.13
CA ASN A 71 21.34 5.74 8.37
C ASN A 71 21.86 5.79 9.83
N PRO A 72 22.91 5.02 10.17
CA PRO A 72 23.51 5.07 11.49
C PRO A 72 24.11 6.45 11.78
N LEU A 73 24.05 6.87 13.06
CA LEU A 73 24.65 8.11 13.53
C LEU A 73 26.17 8.12 13.24
N PRO A 74 26.68 9.14 12.53
CA PRO A 74 28.11 9.38 12.41
C PRO A 74 28.74 9.70 13.77
N ASP A 75 30.00 9.30 13.97
CA ASP A 75 30.76 9.53 15.22
C ASP A 75 30.84 11.01 15.63
N GLU A 76 30.79 11.92 14.65
CA GLU A 76 30.96 13.35 14.82
C GLU A 76 29.66 14.09 15.19
N THR A 77 28.52 13.38 15.31
CA THR A 77 27.18 13.99 15.43
C THR A 77 26.28 13.27 16.43
N GLU A 78 25.55 14.04 17.26
CA GLU A 78 24.61 13.48 18.24
C GLU A 78 23.23 13.18 17.64
N HIS A 79 22.91 13.80 16.51
CA HIS A 79 21.65 13.65 15.80
C HIS A 79 21.89 13.58 14.31
N LEU A 80 21.08 12.77 13.64
CA LEU A 80 21.00 12.72 12.19
C LEU A 80 19.52 12.79 11.83
N THR A 81 19.18 13.71 10.94
CA THR A 81 17.84 13.88 10.39
C THR A 81 17.87 13.73 8.88
N LEU A 82 16.69 13.55 8.28
CA LEU A 82 16.54 13.58 6.83
C LEU A 82 17.05 14.91 6.23
N LEU A 83 16.86 16.03 6.93
CA LEU A 83 17.29 17.34 6.44
C LEU A 83 18.82 17.43 6.35
N ASP A 84 19.55 16.89 7.32
CA ASP A 84 21.02 16.89 7.31
C ASP A 84 21.57 16.18 6.06
N ILE A 85 20.93 15.07 5.66
CA ILE A 85 21.27 14.33 4.45
C ILE A 85 21.00 15.19 3.20
N LEU A 86 19.82 15.82 3.13
CA LEU A 86 19.45 16.68 2.00
C LEU A 86 20.39 17.87 1.88
N GLU A 87 20.75 18.53 2.99
CA GLU A 87 21.71 19.62 2.97
C GLU A 87 23.10 19.16 2.54
N SER A 88 23.55 17.98 2.99
CA SER A 88 24.81 17.38 2.56
C SER A 88 24.82 17.08 1.05
N GLN A 89 23.69 16.60 0.50
CA GLN A 89 23.53 16.38 -0.95
C GLN A 89 23.53 17.71 -1.71
N ASN A 90 22.73 18.68 -1.30
CA ASN A 90 22.66 20.01 -1.91
C ASN A 90 24.04 20.70 -1.92
N ARG A 91 24.79 20.62 -0.82
CA ARG A 91 26.16 21.16 -0.77
C ARG A 91 27.08 20.53 -1.81
N LYS A 92 26.98 19.21 -2.04
CA LYS A 92 27.80 18.52 -3.05
C LYS A 92 27.48 18.99 -4.46
N GLU A 93 26.22 19.27 -4.76
CA GLU A 93 25.79 19.79 -6.07
C GLU A 93 26.25 21.23 -6.31
N ILE A 94 26.25 22.07 -5.26
CA ILE A 94 26.70 23.48 -5.36
C ILE A 94 28.20 23.59 -5.58
N ILE A 95 28.97 22.61 -5.10
CA ILE A 95 30.45 22.62 -5.15
C ILE A 95 30.99 21.87 -6.38
N GLN A 96 30.10 21.28 -7.21
CA GLN A 96 30.44 20.75 -8.55
C GLN A 96 30.39 21.84 -9.61
#